data_AF-A0A973PTS3-F1
#
_entry.id   AF-A0A973PTS3-F1
#
_cell.length_a   1.000
_cell.length_b   1.000
_cell.length_c   1.000
_cell.angle_alpha   90.00
_cell.angle_beta   90.00
_cell.angle_gamma   90.00
#
_symmetry.space_group_name_H-M   'P 1'
#
loop_
_entity.id
_entity.type
_entity.pdbx_description
1 polymer ?
#
loop_
_entity_poly.entity_id
_entity_poly.type
_entity_poly.pdbx_seq_one_letter_code
_entity_poly.pdbx_strand_id
1 'polypeptide(L)'
;MRTATAAIAALLISTVALTACGDGDSGHQKHADQLKTCADTTGDIDDYGQAIETNLSVARSVWGVGDTSEYMSTANTDIRDWSSNLAVQRTTDISPDLKTAMNTLLLKLQPLQDATDNPTAEPPRPDPSIQIYSNSVDSICRPLLHGPLLDQP
;
A
#
# COMPACT_ATOMS: atom_id res chain seq x y z
N MET A 1 -23.96 18.28 -8.38
CA MET A 1 -24.41 17.36 -9.44
C MET A 1 -23.37 17.37 -10.55
N ARG A 2 -22.63 16.28 -10.71
CA ARG A 2 -21.78 16.05 -11.88
C ARG A 2 -22.08 14.65 -12.42
N THR A 3 -22.44 14.64 -13.68
CA THR A 3 -23.05 13.55 -14.44
C THR A 3 -21.99 12.56 -14.92
N ALA A 4 -22.40 11.30 -14.98
CA ALA A 4 -21.63 10.13 -15.38
C ALA A 4 -21.30 10.08 -16.89
N THR A 5 -20.24 9.36 -17.25
CA THR A 5 -20.03 8.67 -18.54
C THR A 5 -18.90 7.65 -18.31
N ALA A 6 -19.14 6.35 -18.15
CA ALA A 6 -19.53 5.27 -19.07
C ALA A 6 -18.34 4.35 -19.45
N ALA A 7 -18.43 3.11 -18.97
CA ALA A 7 -17.97 1.81 -19.48
C ALA A 7 -16.71 1.71 -20.36
N ILE A 8 -15.79 0.82 -19.95
CA ILE A 8 -14.93 0.06 -20.86
C ILE A 8 -14.98 -1.43 -20.49
N ALA A 9 -15.57 -2.18 -21.43
CA ALA A 9 -15.36 -3.57 -21.83
C ALA A 9 -15.13 -4.68 -20.79
N ALA A 10 -16.09 -5.60 -20.76
CA ALA A 10 -15.89 -6.98 -20.37
C ALA A 10 -15.00 -7.73 -21.39
N LEU A 11 -14.06 -8.54 -20.91
CA LEU A 11 -13.94 -9.99 -21.12
C LEU A 11 -12.50 -10.43 -20.82
N LEU A 12 -12.35 -11.42 -19.94
CA LEU A 12 -11.76 -12.72 -20.28
C LEU A 12 -12.01 -13.69 -19.12
N ILE A 13 -13.02 -14.53 -19.30
CA ILE A 13 -13.15 -15.77 -18.54
C ILE A 13 -12.13 -16.73 -19.16
N SER A 14 -11.07 -17.03 -18.43
CA SER A 14 -10.28 -18.23 -18.65
C SER A 14 -10.62 -19.22 -17.55
N THR A 15 -11.76 -19.89 -17.67
CA THR A 15 -11.99 -21.14 -16.94
C THR A 15 -11.01 -22.17 -17.46
N VAL A 16 -9.96 -22.44 -16.69
CA VAL A 16 -9.19 -23.67 -16.79
C VAL A 16 -9.61 -24.53 -15.60
N ALA A 17 -10.64 -25.34 -15.80
CA ALA A 17 -10.86 -26.50 -14.95
C ALA A 17 -10.00 -27.64 -15.52
N LEU A 18 -8.75 -27.74 -15.06
CA LEU A 18 -7.99 -28.99 -15.10
C LEU A 18 -7.79 -29.46 -13.67
N THR A 19 -8.58 -30.46 -13.27
CA THR A 19 -8.22 -31.31 -12.15
C THR A 19 -7.07 -32.22 -12.58
N ALA A 20 -5.87 -31.92 -12.11
CA ALA A 20 -4.78 -32.87 -12.04
C ALA A 20 -4.10 -32.72 -10.68
N CYS A 21 -4.13 -33.78 -9.87
CA CYS A 21 -3.31 -33.89 -8.69
C CYS A 21 -1.83 -33.73 -9.11
N GLY A 22 -1.16 -32.72 -8.56
CA GLY A 22 0.24 -32.45 -8.86
C GLY A 22 0.78 -31.39 -7.90
N ASP A 23 1.38 -31.86 -6.80
CA ASP A 23 2.18 -31.09 -5.85
C ASP A 23 3.46 -30.51 -6.50
N GLY A 24 3.32 -29.69 -7.54
CA GLY A 24 4.45 -29.27 -8.38
C GLY A 24 4.54 -27.79 -8.76
N ASP A 25 3.57 -26.94 -8.41
CA ASP A 25 3.50 -25.55 -8.94
C ASP A 25 3.46 -24.45 -7.87
N SER A 26 3.52 -24.83 -6.58
CA SER A 26 3.46 -23.88 -5.47
C SER A 26 4.68 -22.97 -5.39
N GLY A 27 5.85 -23.40 -5.89
CA GLY A 27 7.09 -22.62 -5.84
C GLY A 27 7.13 -21.44 -6.81
N HIS A 28 6.77 -21.67 -8.08
CA HIS A 28 6.79 -20.62 -9.10
C HIS A 28 5.64 -19.62 -8.90
N GLN A 29 4.47 -20.10 -8.51
CA GLN A 29 3.32 -19.24 -8.22
C GLN A 29 3.60 -18.33 -7.01
N LYS A 30 4.20 -18.88 -5.95
CA LYS A 30 4.66 -18.12 -4.79
C LYS A 30 5.71 -17.05 -5.15
N HIS A 31 6.63 -17.35 -6.06
CA HIS A 31 7.62 -16.38 -6.51
C HIS A 31 6.99 -15.23 -7.32
N ALA A 32 6.07 -15.55 -8.24
CA ALA A 32 5.33 -14.54 -9.01
C ALA A 32 4.47 -13.65 -8.10
N ASP A 33 3.78 -14.24 -7.14
CA ASP A 33 2.96 -13.54 -6.14
C ASP A 33 3.80 -12.62 -5.26
N GLN A 34 5.00 -13.08 -4.85
CA GLN A 34 5.96 -12.26 -4.11
C GLN A 34 6.44 -11.06 -4.94
N LEU A 35 6.80 -11.26 -6.21
CA LEU A 35 7.26 -10.18 -7.10
C LEU A 35 6.17 -9.13 -7.31
N LYS A 36 4.95 -9.58 -7.61
CA LYS A 36 3.80 -8.69 -7.79
C LYS A 36 3.54 -7.89 -6.52
N THR A 37 3.50 -8.57 -5.37
CA THR A 37 3.24 -7.91 -4.10
C THR A 37 4.33 -6.89 -3.77
N CYS A 38 5.60 -7.24 -4.00
CA CYS A 38 6.70 -6.29 -3.81
C CYS A 38 6.56 -5.04 -4.70
N ALA A 39 6.22 -5.21 -5.98
CA ALA A 39 6.00 -4.09 -6.88
C ALA A 39 4.82 -3.21 -6.42
N ASP A 40 3.69 -3.83 -6.07
CA ASP A 40 2.49 -3.14 -5.62
C ASP A 40 2.76 -2.36 -4.30
N THR A 41 3.40 -3.00 -3.32
CA THR A 41 3.72 -2.37 -2.02
C THR A 41 4.72 -1.22 -2.17
N THR A 42 5.74 -1.37 -3.02
CA THR A 42 6.68 -0.28 -3.30
C THR A 42 6.00 0.89 -4.00
N GLY A 43 5.11 0.63 -4.97
CA GLY A 43 4.32 1.68 -5.62
C GLY A 43 3.39 2.40 -4.63
N ASP A 44 2.67 1.65 -3.79
CA ASP A 44 1.79 2.21 -2.77
C ASP A 44 2.56 3.11 -1.77
N ILE A 45 3.80 2.75 -1.41
CA ILE A 45 4.64 3.58 -0.54
C ILE A 45 4.92 4.94 -1.17
N ASP A 46 5.30 4.95 -2.45
CA ASP A 46 5.65 6.19 -3.14
C ASP A 46 4.42 7.07 -3.34
N ASP A 47 3.30 6.48 -3.77
CA ASP A 47 2.06 7.21 -4.07
C ASP A 47 1.39 7.75 -2.79
N TYR A 48 1.08 6.87 -1.82
CA TYR A 48 0.36 7.29 -0.62
C TYR A 48 1.26 8.04 0.36
N GLY A 49 2.51 7.61 0.53
CA GLY A 49 3.45 8.25 1.46
C GLY A 49 3.63 9.73 1.14
N GLN A 50 3.86 10.06 -0.13
CA GLN A 50 4.04 11.43 -0.58
C GLN A 50 2.75 12.26 -0.46
N ALA A 51 1.60 11.69 -0.84
CA ALA A 51 0.31 12.38 -0.79
C ALA A 51 -0.07 12.75 0.66
N ILE A 52 0.08 11.80 1.59
CA ILE A 52 -0.18 12.01 3.02
C ILE A 52 0.73 13.09 3.59
N GLU A 53 2.03 13.02 3.32
CA GLU A 53 2.99 13.99 3.83
C GLU A 53 2.68 15.41 3.31
N THR A 54 2.40 15.52 2.02
CA THR A 54 2.07 16.80 1.37
C THR A 54 0.81 17.42 1.97
N ASN A 55 -0.28 16.67 2.02
CA ASN A 55 -1.56 17.16 2.53
C ASN A 55 -1.45 17.58 4.00
N LEU A 56 -0.82 16.77 4.85
CA LEU A 56 -0.63 17.12 6.26
C LEU A 56 0.31 18.31 6.44
N SER A 57 1.31 18.48 5.57
CA SER A 57 2.19 19.65 5.57
C SER A 57 1.42 20.93 5.25
N VAL A 58 0.58 20.90 4.21
CA VAL A 58 -0.26 22.03 3.85
C VAL A 58 -1.26 22.34 4.98
N ALA A 59 -1.95 21.32 5.52
CA ALA A 59 -2.87 21.47 6.64
C ALA A 59 -2.22 22.19 7.84
N ARG A 60 -0.97 21.82 8.20
CA ARG A 60 -0.22 22.52 9.25
C ARG A 60 0.08 23.97 8.89
N SER A 61 0.47 24.23 7.64
CA SER A 61 0.84 25.60 7.21
C SER A 61 -0.31 26.60 7.29
N VAL A 62 -1.56 26.13 7.15
CA VAL A 62 -2.77 26.95 7.25
C VAL A 62 -3.52 26.78 8.58
N TRP A 63 -2.97 26.02 9.52
CA TRP A 63 -3.59 25.79 10.82
C TRP A 63 -3.77 27.09 11.61
N GLY A 64 -4.99 27.33 12.10
CA GLY A 64 -5.34 28.53 12.87
C GLY A 64 -5.53 29.81 12.05
N VAL A 65 -5.29 29.77 10.73
CA VAL A 65 -5.43 30.93 9.83
C VAL A 65 -6.27 30.66 8.58
N GLY A 66 -6.53 29.40 8.24
CA GLY A 66 -7.29 28.98 7.07
C GLY A 66 -8.03 27.66 7.27
N ASP A 67 -8.67 27.19 6.19
CA ASP A 67 -9.41 25.93 6.20
C ASP A 67 -8.45 24.74 6.04
N THR A 68 -8.39 23.90 7.06
CA THR A 68 -7.55 22.71 7.09
C THR A 68 -8.32 21.43 6.74
N SER A 69 -9.64 21.50 6.62
CA SER A 69 -10.52 20.33 6.54
C SER A 69 -10.33 19.53 5.25
N GLU A 70 -10.17 20.20 4.10
CA GLU A 70 -9.95 19.57 2.81
C GLU A 70 -8.66 18.73 2.80
N TYR A 71 -7.55 19.31 3.27
CA TYR A 71 -6.26 18.63 3.34
C TYR A 71 -6.28 17.47 4.34
N MET A 72 -6.92 17.65 5.49
CA MET A 72 -7.07 16.60 6.50
C MET A 72 -7.93 15.43 5.99
N SER A 73 -9.03 15.73 5.30
CA SER A 73 -9.92 14.73 4.70
C SER A 73 -9.23 13.97 3.57
N THR A 74 -8.40 14.64 2.77
CA THR A 74 -7.65 14.01 1.69
C THR A 74 -6.59 13.07 2.27
N ALA A 75 -5.79 13.55 3.24
CA ALA A 75 -4.83 12.70 3.94
C ALA A 75 -5.50 11.48 4.60
N ASN A 76 -6.67 11.66 5.24
CA ASN A 76 -7.42 10.54 5.82
C ASN A 76 -7.83 9.50 4.78
N THR A 77 -8.25 9.94 3.60
CA THR A 77 -8.63 9.06 2.48
C THR A 77 -7.42 8.25 2.02
N ASP A 78 -6.28 8.91 1.79
CA ASP A 78 -5.03 8.25 1.38
C ASP A 78 -4.57 7.22 2.42
N ILE A 79 -4.66 7.54 3.72
CA ILE A 79 -4.32 6.60 4.81
C ILE A 79 -5.22 5.36 4.78
N ARG A 80 -6.51 5.56 4.56
CA ARG A 80 -7.49 4.46 4.50
C ARG A 80 -7.28 3.56 3.30
N ASP A 81 -7.04 4.15 2.14
CA ASP A 81 -6.82 3.43 0.89
C ASP A 81 -5.51 2.63 0.97
N TRP A 82 -4.43 3.25 1.49
CA TRP A 82 -3.18 2.55 1.74
C TRP A 82 -3.35 1.38 2.72
N SER A 83 -4.05 1.60 3.84
CA SER A 83 -4.33 0.56 4.82
C SER A 83 -5.14 -0.60 4.23
N SER A 84 -6.10 -0.32 3.35
CA SER A 84 -6.87 -1.34 2.65
C SER A 84 -5.99 -2.14 1.68
N ASN A 85 -5.14 -1.48 0.89
CA ASN A 85 -4.25 -2.13 -0.07
C ASN A 85 -3.29 -3.10 0.64
N LEU A 86 -2.66 -2.65 1.73
CA LEU A 86 -1.81 -3.50 2.58
C LEU A 86 -2.57 -4.67 3.18
N ALA A 87 -3.82 -4.45 3.61
CA ALA A 87 -4.65 -5.49 4.18
C ALA A 87 -5.04 -6.58 3.17
N VAL A 88 -5.12 -6.24 1.87
CA VAL A 88 -5.28 -7.21 0.78
C VAL A 88 -3.94 -7.92 0.50
N GLN A 89 -2.86 -7.17 0.31
CA GLN A 89 -1.54 -7.71 -0.04
C GLN A 89 -1.01 -8.73 0.99
N ARG A 90 -1.26 -8.53 2.29
CA ARG A 90 -0.83 -9.47 3.33
C ARG A 90 -1.51 -10.85 3.27
N THR A 91 -2.63 -10.96 2.55
CA THR A 91 -3.34 -12.25 2.38
C THR A 91 -2.69 -13.15 1.34
N THR A 92 -1.86 -12.58 0.47
CA THR A 92 -1.06 -13.30 -0.52
C THR A 92 -0.06 -14.25 0.16
N ASP A 93 0.32 -15.35 -0.50
CA ASP A 93 1.37 -16.25 -0.01
C ASP A 93 2.78 -15.67 -0.24
N ILE A 94 3.10 -14.62 0.50
CA ILE A 94 4.40 -13.94 0.49
C ILE A 94 5.26 -14.31 1.71
N SER A 95 6.52 -13.88 1.70
CA SER A 95 7.50 -14.13 2.75
C SER A 95 7.02 -13.61 4.13
N PRO A 96 7.35 -14.31 5.23
CA PRO A 96 7.01 -13.87 6.59
C PRO A 96 7.56 -12.48 6.93
N ASP A 97 8.75 -12.15 6.41
CA ASP A 97 9.39 -10.85 6.64
C ASP A 97 8.60 -9.71 5.99
N LEU A 98 8.12 -9.91 4.74
CA LEU A 98 7.29 -8.91 4.07
C LEU A 98 5.94 -8.73 4.79
N LYS A 99 5.31 -9.83 5.22
CA LYS A 99 4.07 -9.76 6.04
C LYS A 99 4.30 -8.98 7.34
N THR A 100 5.44 -9.21 8.00
CA THR A 100 5.79 -8.53 9.25
C THR A 100 6.01 -7.04 9.03
N ALA A 101 6.68 -6.65 7.94
CA ALA A 101 6.83 -5.26 7.56
C ALA A 101 5.47 -4.59 7.31
N MET A 102 4.59 -5.22 6.52
CA MET A 102 3.24 -4.70 6.24
C MET A 102 2.39 -4.55 7.50
N ASN A 103 2.41 -5.54 8.40
CA ASN A 103 1.69 -5.46 9.67
C ASN A 103 2.21 -4.32 10.56
N THR A 104 3.51 -4.09 10.55
CA THR A 104 4.12 -2.97 11.29
C THR A 104 3.63 -1.64 10.72
N LEU A 105 3.56 -1.49 9.40
CA LEU A 105 3.04 -0.26 8.80
C LEU A 105 1.56 -0.05 9.13
N LEU A 106 0.72 -1.08 9.04
CA LEU A 106 -0.70 -0.98 9.37
C LEU A 106 -0.91 -0.45 10.81
N LEU A 107 -0.10 -0.93 11.76
CA LEU A 107 -0.14 -0.44 13.15
C LEU A 107 0.29 1.03 13.28
N LYS A 108 1.10 1.54 12.36
CA LYS A 108 1.56 2.94 12.32
C LYS A 108 0.59 3.87 11.59
N LEU A 109 -0.15 3.36 10.61
CA LEU A 109 -1.19 4.12 9.90
C LEU A 109 -2.42 4.36 10.77
N GLN A 110 -2.79 3.40 11.63
CA GLN A 110 -3.95 3.50 12.53
C GLN A 110 -4.01 4.82 13.35
N PRO A 111 -2.99 5.20 14.16
CA PRO A 111 -3.05 6.44 14.94
C PRO A 111 -3.07 7.69 14.05
N LEU A 112 -2.51 7.63 12.85
CA LEU A 112 -2.55 8.73 11.89
C LEU A 112 -3.95 8.89 11.29
N GLN A 113 -4.63 7.77 11.02
CA GLN A 113 -6.03 7.76 10.59
C GLN A 113 -6.93 8.37 11.67
N ASP A 114 -6.80 7.93 12.92
CA ASP A 114 -7.62 8.42 14.04
C ASP A 114 -7.42 9.95 14.24
N ALA A 115 -6.18 10.43 14.14
CA ALA A 115 -5.85 11.84 14.27
C ALA A 115 -6.34 12.71 13.10
N THR A 116 -6.55 12.12 11.92
CA THR A 116 -7.10 12.82 10.75
C THR A 116 -8.62 12.77 10.67
N ASP A 117 -9.25 11.72 11.20
CA ASP A 117 -10.72 11.55 11.25
C ASP A 117 -11.36 12.46 12.30
N ASN A 118 -10.73 12.60 13.48
CA ASN A 118 -11.18 13.48 14.56
C ASN A 118 -10.04 14.39 15.04
N PRO A 119 -9.75 15.48 14.32
CA PRO A 119 -8.68 16.39 14.70
C PRO A 119 -9.03 17.14 15.99
N THR A 120 -8.35 16.79 17.09
CA THR A 120 -8.47 17.46 18.40
C THR A 120 -7.30 18.40 18.68
N ALA A 121 -6.30 18.42 17.80
CA ALA A 121 -5.06 19.18 17.92
C ALA A 121 -4.57 19.63 16.53
N GLU A 122 -3.38 20.24 16.49
CA GLU A 122 -2.67 20.54 15.23
C GLU A 122 -2.62 19.30 14.32
N PRO A 123 -2.72 19.46 12.98
CA PRO A 123 -2.63 18.36 12.03
C PRO A 123 -1.42 17.45 12.30
N PRO A 124 -1.63 16.12 12.34
CA PRO A 124 -0.61 15.18 12.79
C PRO A 124 0.58 15.17 11.82
N ARG A 125 1.75 14.81 12.34
CA ARG A 125 2.93 14.54 11.51
C ARG A 125 2.98 13.05 11.21
N PRO A 126 3.24 12.65 9.94
CA PRO A 126 3.58 11.27 9.64
C PRO A 126 4.70 10.80 10.58
N ASP A 127 4.51 9.62 11.20
CA ASP A 127 5.53 9.03 12.05
C ASP A 127 6.78 8.76 11.19
N PRO A 128 7.99 9.17 11.60
CA PRO A 128 9.24 8.86 10.87
C PRO A 128 9.42 7.37 10.58
N SER A 129 8.75 6.49 11.32
CA SER A 129 8.73 5.05 11.06
C SER A 129 8.03 4.65 9.75
N ILE A 130 7.26 5.52 9.11
CA ILE A 130 6.78 5.31 7.73
C ILE A 130 7.99 5.29 6.77
N GLN A 131 8.99 6.15 6.99
CA GLN A 131 10.26 6.11 6.25
C GLN A 131 11.07 4.84 6.58
N ILE A 132 11.06 4.41 7.85
CA ILE A 132 11.71 3.16 8.27
C ILE A 132 11.06 1.96 7.55
N TYR A 133 9.73 1.97 7.39
CA TYR A 133 9.01 0.95 6.64
C TYR A 133 9.36 0.96 5.15
N SER A 134 9.41 2.13 4.51
CA SER A 134 9.88 2.26 3.12
C SER A 134 11.25 1.59 2.94
N ASN A 135 12.18 1.84 3.87
CA ASN A 135 13.50 1.19 3.86
C ASN A 135 13.42 -0.33 4.10
N SER A 136 12.51 -0.81 4.96
CA SER A 136 12.33 -2.25 5.20
C SER A 136 11.74 -2.98 3.99
N VAL A 137 10.73 -2.41 3.33
CA VAL A 137 10.15 -2.99 2.11
C VAL A 137 11.18 -2.95 0.99
N ASP A 138 11.88 -1.84 0.80
CA ASP A 138 12.93 -1.73 -0.20
C ASP A 138 14.06 -2.75 0.02
N SER A 139 14.51 -2.97 1.25
CA SER A 139 15.50 -4.01 1.57
C SER A 139 15.04 -5.43 1.20
N ILE A 140 13.74 -5.73 1.37
CA ILE A 140 13.16 -7.04 1.06
C ILE A 140 12.89 -7.19 -0.45
N CYS A 141 12.39 -6.14 -1.08
CA CYS A 141 11.83 -6.18 -2.43
C CYS A 141 12.84 -5.82 -3.52
N ARG A 142 13.82 -4.96 -3.24
CA ARG A 142 14.84 -4.56 -4.23
C ARG A 142 15.63 -5.75 -4.81
N PRO A 143 16.08 -6.74 -4.02
CA PRO A 143 16.76 -7.92 -4.59
C PRO A 143 15.87 -8.76 -5.51
N LEU A 144 14.55 -8.75 -5.26
CA LEU A 144 13.58 -9.49 -6.05
C LEU A 144 13.24 -8.76 -7.36
N LEU A 145 13.12 -7.43 -7.29
CA LEU A 145 12.77 -6.59 -8.43
C LEU A 145 13.97 -6.29 -9.35
N HIS A 146 15.19 -6.29 -8.82
CA HIS A 146 16.41 -5.85 -9.53
C HIS A 146 17.61 -6.79 -9.40
N GLY A 147 17.46 -7.94 -8.74
CA GLY A 147 18.53 -8.94 -8.71
C GLY A 147 18.80 -9.51 -10.11
N PRO A 148 20.01 -10.04 -10.37
CA PRO A 148 20.24 -10.83 -11.57
C PRO A 148 19.21 -11.96 -11.59
N LEU A 149 18.57 -12.16 -12.75
CA LEU A 149 17.81 -13.37 -13.07
C LEU A 149 18.79 -14.54 -13.00
N LEU A 150 19.10 -15.00 -11.79
CA LEU A 150 19.83 -16.24 -11.60
C LEU A 150 18.84 -17.33 -11.96
N ASP A 151 19.13 -17.96 -13.10
CA ASP A 151 18.50 -19.17 -13.61
C ASP A 151 17.88 -19.98 -12.48
N GLN A 152 16.56 -20.02 -12.45
CA GLN A 152 15.85 -21.01 -11.66
C GLN A 152 16.11 -22.37 -12.33
N PRO A 153 16.51 -23.42 -11.57
CA PRO A 153 16.75 -24.74 -12.12
C PRO A 153 15.49 -25.37 -12.73
#